data_AF-A0A5N0YL01-F1
#
_entry.id   AF-A0A5N0YL01-F1
#
_cell.length_a   1.000
_cell.length_b   1.000
_cell.length_c   1.000
_cell.angle_alpha   90.00
_cell.angle_beta   90.00
_cell.angle_gamma   90.00
#
_symmetry.space_group_name_H-M   'P 1'
#
loop_
_entity.id
_entity.type
_entity.pdbx_description
1 polymer ?
#
loop_
_entity_poly.entity_id
_entity_poly.type
_entity_poly.pdbx_seq_one_letter_code
_entity_poly.pdbx_strand_id
1 'polypeptide(L)'
;MSEALEWLKAESDRLEKECNENSDPHKIVNHNFLEGFNYALANVQALEETELNDNQKIVLDYLKNEISENNLQYTLWSFTEDVYEKLEIGAGLASYIKAWEKLKEKQKFEVLAAFAQWGLGQEEA
;
A
#
# COMPACT_ATOMS: atom_id res chain seq x y z
N MET A 1 -12.10 -2.22 -4.30
CA MET A 1 -12.01 -3.23 -3.23
C MET A 1 -11.70 -4.55 -3.91
N SER A 2 -10.68 -5.24 -3.44
CA SER A 2 -10.21 -6.51 -3.97
C SER A 2 -11.18 -7.61 -3.56
N GLU A 3 -11.23 -8.67 -4.37
CA GLU A 3 -12.00 -9.88 -4.04
C GLU A 3 -11.58 -10.45 -2.68
N ALA A 4 -10.29 -10.33 -2.32
CA ALA A 4 -9.75 -10.80 -1.05
C ALA A 4 -10.31 -10.02 0.14
N LEU A 5 -10.42 -8.69 0.05
CA LEU A 5 -10.97 -7.87 1.13
C LEU A 5 -12.49 -8.00 1.26
N GLU A 6 -13.21 -8.19 0.14
CA GLU A 6 -14.62 -8.55 0.18
C GLU A 6 -14.85 -9.89 0.90
N TRP A 7 -14.01 -10.88 0.61
CA TRP A 7 -14.04 -12.17 1.30
C TRP A 7 -13.75 -12.03 2.80
N LEU A 8 -12.71 -11.28 3.19
CA LEU A 8 -12.36 -11.08 4.60
C LEU A 8 -13.47 -10.37 5.38
N LYS A 9 -14.19 -9.43 4.77
CA LYS A 9 -15.35 -8.78 5.38
C LYS A 9 -16.48 -9.78 5.62
N ALA A 10 -16.82 -10.60 4.62
CA ALA A 10 -17.85 -11.63 4.77
C ALA A 10 -17.45 -12.69 5.82
N GLU A 11 -16.16 -13.01 5.91
CA GLU A 11 -15.65 -13.95 6.92
C GLU A 11 -15.71 -13.36 8.33
N SER A 12 -15.42 -12.07 8.51
CA SER A 12 -15.66 -11.36 9.78
C SER A 12 -17.10 -11.52 10.26
N ASP A 13 -18.08 -11.27 9.38
CA ASP A 13 -19.51 -11.40 9.71
C ASP A 13 -19.87 -12.84 10.11
N ARG A 14 -19.31 -13.84 9.41
CA ARG A 14 -19.49 -15.26 9.72
C ARG A 14 -18.93 -15.61 11.11
N LEU A 15 -17.72 -15.13 11.42
CA LEU A 15 -17.03 -15.38 12.69
C LEU A 15 -17.73 -14.68 13.85
N GLU A 16 -18.27 -13.48 13.66
CA GLU A 16 -19.05 -12.80 14.69
C GLU A 16 -20.30 -13.59 15.07
N LYS A 17 -21.02 -14.12 14.06
CA LYS A 17 -22.16 -15.00 14.30
C LYS A 17 -21.77 -16.26 15.07
N GLU A 18 -20.69 -16.92 14.67
CA GLU A 18 -20.17 -18.10 15.35
C GLU A 18 -19.77 -17.78 16.81
N CYS A 19 -19.11 -16.64 17.04
CA CYS A 19 -18.74 -16.17 18.36
C CYS A 19 -19.97 -15.91 19.25
N ASN A 20 -21.08 -15.41 18.71
CA ASN A 20 -22.25 -15.06 19.50
C ASN A 20 -23.21 -16.23 19.73
N GLU A 21 -23.39 -17.10 18.73
CA GLU A 21 -24.39 -18.17 18.76
C GLU A 21 -23.84 -19.49 19.31
N ASN A 22 -22.53 -19.73 19.19
CA ASN A 22 -21.93 -20.96 19.71
C ASN A 22 -21.88 -20.93 21.24
N SER A 23 -22.66 -21.80 21.87
CA SER A 23 -22.79 -21.93 23.33
C SER A 23 -21.67 -22.77 23.96
N ASP A 24 -20.76 -23.37 23.16
CA ASP A 24 -19.64 -24.15 23.66
C ASP A 24 -18.65 -23.24 24.42
N PRO A 25 -18.41 -23.49 25.73
CA PRO A 25 -17.46 -22.72 26.51
C PRO A 25 -15.99 -22.88 26.06
N HIS A 26 -15.69 -23.91 25.25
CA HIS A 26 -14.35 -24.17 24.69
C HIS A 26 -14.25 -23.85 23.20
N LYS A 27 -15.19 -23.07 22.65
CA LYS A 27 -15.14 -22.66 21.25
C LYS A 27 -13.84 -21.93 20.90
N ILE A 28 -13.32 -22.25 19.72
CA ILE A 28 -12.10 -21.65 19.17
C ILE A 28 -12.37 -20.19 18.77
N VAL A 29 -13.51 -19.94 18.12
CA VAL A 29 -13.97 -18.59 17.76
C VAL A 29 -14.61 -17.93 18.98
N ASN A 30 -13.76 -17.48 19.88
CA ASN A 30 -14.14 -16.66 21.03
C ASN A 30 -13.88 -15.17 20.76
N HIS A 31 -14.25 -14.34 21.74
CA HIS A 31 -14.13 -12.88 21.61
C HIS A 31 -12.70 -12.41 21.27
N ASN A 32 -11.69 -13.01 21.90
CA ASN A 32 -10.29 -12.62 21.67
C ASN A 32 -9.84 -12.97 20.25
N PHE A 33 -10.27 -14.12 19.72
CA PHE A 33 -9.99 -14.50 18.34
C PHE A 33 -10.65 -13.53 17.35
N LEU A 34 -11.93 -13.21 17.56
CA LEU A 34 -12.68 -12.28 16.71
C LEU A 34 -12.06 -10.88 16.73
N GLU A 35 -11.68 -10.37 17.90
CA GLU A 35 -11.02 -9.07 18.04
C GLU A 35 -9.68 -9.05 17.29
N GLY A 36 -8.86 -10.10 17.43
CA GLY A 36 -7.60 -10.24 16.69
C GLY A 36 -7.79 -10.30 15.18
N PHE A 37 -8.81 -11.04 14.70
CA PHE A 37 -9.16 -11.10 13.29
C PHE A 37 -9.60 -9.71 12.76
N ASN A 38 -10.48 -9.02 13.50
CA ASN A 38 -10.99 -7.70 13.11
C ASN A 38 -9.90 -6.63 13.11
N TYR A 39 -8.94 -6.71 14.02
CA TYR A 39 -7.75 -5.84 14.01
C TYR A 39 -6.90 -6.06 12.75
N ALA A 40 -6.65 -7.31 12.38
CA ALA A 40 -5.92 -7.64 11.15
C ALA A 40 -6.69 -7.17 9.90
N LEU A 41 -8.01 -7.37 9.86
CA LEU A 41 -8.88 -6.90 8.78
C LEU A 41 -8.85 -5.37 8.64
N ALA A 42 -8.90 -4.62 9.74
CA ALA A 42 -8.80 -3.17 9.71
C ALA A 42 -7.46 -2.69 9.12
N ASN A 43 -6.36 -3.38 9.40
CA ASN A 43 -5.06 -3.09 8.80
C ASN A 43 -5.04 -3.38 7.29
N VAL A 44 -5.62 -4.50 6.86
CA VAL A 44 -5.75 -4.84 5.43
C VAL A 44 -6.63 -3.82 4.71
N GLN A 45 -7.75 -3.42 5.31
CA GLN A 45 -8.60 -2.35 4.78
C GLN A 45 -7.83 -1.04 4.63
N ALA A 46 -7.06 -0.63 5.64
CA ALA A 46 -6.26 0.59 5.56
C ALA A 46 -5.21 0.53 4.44
N LEU A 47 -4.60 -0.64 4.22
CA LEU A 47 -3.65 -0.85 3.12
C LEU A 47 -4.34 -0.77 1.75
N GLU A 48 -5.55 -1.30 1.62
CA GLU A 48 -6.26 -1.36 0.35
C GLU A 48 -7.07 -0.10 0.01
N GLU A 49 -7.55 0.60 1.03
CA GLU A 49 -8.29 1.88 0.90
C GLU A 49 -7.37 3.08 0.68
N THR A 50 -6.05 2.88 0.63
CA THR A 50 -5.15 3.95 0.21
C THR A 50 -5.20 4.10 -1.30
N GLU A 51 -6.31 4.63 -1.82
CA GLU A 51 -6.40 5.05 -3.20
C GLU A 51 -5.40 6.21 -3.39
N LEU A 52 -4.31 5.91 -4.11
CA LEU A 52 -3.29 6.89 -4.40
C LEU A 52 -3.89 8.04 -5.21
N ASN A 53 -3.70 9.27 -4.76
CA ASN A 53 -4.08 10.45 -5.53
C ASN A 53 -3.19 10.61 -6.78
N ASP A 54 -3.57 11.53 -7.68
CA ASP A 54 -2.87 11.72 -8.96
C ASP A 54 -1.37 11.99 -8.81
N ASN A 55 -0.95 12.81 -7.84
CA ASN A 55 0.47 13.06 -7.60
C ASN A 55 1.19 11.80 -7.09
N GLN A 56 0.53 10.99 -6.24
CA GLN A 56 1.10 9.73 -5.75
C GLN A 56 1.27 8.71 -6.88
N LYS A 57 0.29 8.62 -7.79
CA LYS A 57 0.34 7.76 -8.97
C LYS A 57 1.49 8.15 -9.90
N ILE A 58 1.67 9.44 -10.19
CA ILE A 58 2.78 9.93 -11.03
C ILE A 58 4.15 9.50 -10.46
N VAL A 59 4.36 9.66 -9.15
CA VAL A 59 5.63 9.25 -8.52
C VAL A 59 5.79 7.74 -8.55
N LEU A 60 4.74 6.99 -8.23
CA LEU A 60 4.78 5.53 -8.24
C LEU A 60 5.10 4.98 -9.64
N ASP A 61 4.49 5.53 -10.69
CA ASP A 61 4.73 5.11 -12.06
C ASP A 61 6.16 5.41 -12.51
N TYR A 62 6.72 6.56 -12.11
CA TYR A 62 8.16 6.84 -12.33
C TYR A 62 9.04 5.77 -11.70
N LEU A 63 8.84 5.47 -10.40
CA LEU A 63 9.66 4.49 -9.68
C LEU A 63 9.59 3.09 -10.32
N LYS A 64 8.40 2.68 -10.80
CA LYS A 64 8.20 1.41 -11.51
C LYS A 64 8.90 1.37 -12.87
N ASN A 65 8.90 2.47 -13.61
CA ASN A 65 9.58 2.53 -14.91
C ASN A 65 11.10 2.54 -14.71
N GLU A 66 11.60 3.32 -13.75
CA GLU A 66 13.03 3.47 -13.50
C GLU A 66 13.68 2.13 -13.10
N ILE A 67 13.00 1.33 -12.26
CA ILE A 67 13.49 -0.02 -11.89
C ILE A 67 13.26 -1.07 -12.99
N SER A 68 12.46 -0.79 -14.01
CA SER A 68 12.39 -1.68 -15.18
C SER A 68 13.60 -1.52 -16.09
N GLU A 69 14.22 -0.33 -16.06
CA GLU A 69 15.43 0.01 -16.82
C GLU A 69 16.72 -0.15 -15.99
N ASN A 70 16.61 -0.10 -14.65
CA ASN A 70 17.71 -0.13 -13.71
C ASN A 70 17.45 -1.07 -12.53
N ASN A 71 18.35 -1.14 -11.56
CA ASN A 71 18.10 -1.89 -10.31
C ASN A 71 17.51 -0.99 -9.21
N LEU A 72 17.01 -1.62 -8.13
CA LEU A 72 16.40 -0.92 -6.99
C LEU A 72 17.35 0.12 -6.37
N GLN A 73 18.63 -0.22 -6.19
CA GLN A 73 19.60 0.68 -5.56
C GLN A 73 19.80 1.96 -6.39
N TYR A 74 19.96 1.81 -7.70
CA TYR A 74 20.10 2.94 -8.62
C TYR A 74 18.82 3.78 -8.67
N THR A 75 17.66 3.13 -8.76
CA THR A 75 16.35 3.80 -8.79
C THR A 75 16.14 4.68 -7.56
N LEU A 76 16.46 4.17 -6.37
CA LEU A 76 16.32 4.94 -5.13
C LEU A 76 17.31 6.09 -5.06
N TRP A 77 18.57 5.85 -5.43
CA TRP A 77 19.61 6.89 -5.43
C TRP A 77 19.26 8.03 -6.40
N SER A 78 18.99 7.71 -7.67
CA SER A 78 18.62 8.68 -8.71
C SER A 78 17.38 9.48 -8.31
N PHE A 79 16.32 8.82 -7.86
CA PHE A 79 15.11 9.48 -7.39
C PHE A 79 15.40 10.48 -6.25
N THR A 80 16.22 10.09 -5.27
CA THR A 80 16.57 11.00 -4.17
C THR A 80 17.40 12.18 -4.67
N GLU A 81 18.40 11.97 -5.52
CA GLU A 81 19.21 13.04 -6.11
C GLU A 81 18.32 14.00 -6.90
N ASP A 82 17.48 13.50 -7.80
CA ASP A 82 16.59 14.31 -8.64
C ASP A 82 15.66 15.22 -7.82
N VAL A 83 15.09 14.67 -6.75
CA VAL A 83 14.18 15.39 -5.85
C VAL A 83 14.92 16.48 -5.07
N TYR A 84 16.15 16.21 -4.61
CA TYR A 84 16.94 17.18 -3.85
C TYR A 84 17.55 18.27 -4.74
N GLU A 85 18.11 17.88 -5.88
CA GLU A 85 18.75 18.79 -6.83
C GLU A 85 17.73 19.55 -7.70
N LYS A 86 16.47 19.08 -7.73
CA LYS A 86 15.38 19.63 -8.52
C LYS A 86 15.72 19.65 -10.02
N LEU A 87 16.06 18.47 -10.54
CA LEU A 87 16.56 18.31 -11.89
C LEU A 87 15.58 18.87 -12.96
N GLU A 88 16.03 19.88 -13.70
CA GLU A 88 15.25 20.47 -14.79
C GLU A 88 15.44 19.67 -16.09
N ILE A 89 14.33 19.28 -16.72
CA ILE A 89 14.34 18.59 -18.02
C ILE A 89 13.67 19.50 -19.04
N GLY A 90 14.44 20.02 -19.99
CA GLY A 90 13.95 20.99 -20.97
C GLY A 90 13.64 22.35 -20.34
N ALA A 91 12.41 22.83 -20.43
CA ALA A 91 11.99 24.14 -19.92
C ALA A 91 11.34 24.09 -18.52
N GLY A 92 11.53 23.01 -17.75
CA GLY A 92 11.09 22.98 -16.36
C GLY A 92 11.32 21.65 -15.63
N LEU A 93 10.95 21.65 -14.35
CA LEU A 93 11.12 20.50 -13.46
C LEU A 93 10.33 19.27 -13.94
N ALA A 94 10.94 18.08 -13.81
CA ALA A 94 10.31 16.81 -14.17
C ALA A 94 8.97 16.60 -13.42
N SER A 95 8.02 15.92 -14.07
CA SER A 95 6.64 15.77 -13.56
C SER A 95 6.58 15.04 -12.23
N TYR A 96 7.37 13.97 -12.04
CA TYR A 96 7.42 13.22 -10.79
C TYR A 96 8.03 14.02 -9.64
N ILE A 97 9.02 14.88 -9.90
CA ILE A 97 9.58 15.76 -8.88
C ILE A 97 8.52 16.79 -8.44
N LYS A 98 7.83 17.45 -9.40
CA LYS A 98 6.72 18.36 -9.08
C LYS A 98 5.60 17.68 -8.31
N ALA A 99 5.30 16.42 -8.65
CA ALA A 99 4.29 15.64 -7.96
C ALA A 99 4.74 15.33 -6.52
N TRP A 100 5.98 14.90 -6.33
CA TRP A 100 6.58 14.63 -5.01
C TRP A 100 6.56 15.85 -4.09
N GLU A 101 6.91 17.03 -4.59
CA GLU A 101 6.88 18.29 -3.80
C GLU A 101 5.48 18.65 -3.29
N LYS A 102 4.42 18.21 -3.98
CA LYS A 102 3.03 18.45 -3.58
C LYS A 102 2.51 17.43 -2.56
N LEU A 103 3.24 16.35 -2.30
CA LEU A 103 2.82 15.32 -1.36
C LEU A 103 3.07 15.73 0.08
N LYS A 104 2.08 15.44 0.94
CA LYS A 104 2.28 15.43 2.40
C LYS A 104 3.15 14.24 2.79
N GLU A 105 3.77 14.30 3.97
CA GLU A 105 4.67 13.25 4.43
C GLU A 105 4.01 11.86 4.47
N LYS A 106 2.77 11.76 4.97
CA LYS A 106 1.98 10.52 4.92
C LYS A 106 1.87 9.97 3.49
N GLN A 107 1.61 10.83 2.52
CA GLN A 107 1.41 10.44 1.13
C GLN A 107 2.69 9.95 0.45
N LYS A 108 3.85 10.47 0.87
CA LYS A 108 5.15 9.95 0.44
C LYS A 108 5.37 8.53 0.95
N PHE A 109 5.07 8.27 2.22
CA PHE A 109 5.13 6.91 2.77
C PHE A 109 4.17 5.95 2.06
N GLU A 110 2.95 6.40 1.76
CA GLU A 110 1.98 5.61 0.99
C GLU A 110 2.51 5.24 -0.41
N VAL A 111 3.19 6.15 -1.10
CA VAL A 111 3.86 5.86 -2.39
C VAL A 111 4.95 4.80 -2.23
N LEU A 112 5.82 4.96 -1.23
CA LEU A 112 6.92 4.01 -0.99
C LEU A 112 6.39 2.63 -0.56
N ALA A 113 5.32 2.57 0.23
CA ALA A 113 4.66 1.33 0.59
C ALA A 113 4.06 0.64 -0.64
N ALA A 114 3.35 1.39 -1.49
CA ALA A 114 2.80 0.87 -2.75
C ALA A 114 3.90 0.38 -3.71
N PHE A 115 5.02 1.09 -3.77
CA PHE A 115 6.18 0.70 -4.57
C PHE A 115 6.81 -0.60 -4.07
N ALA A 116 7.03 -0.72 -2.75
CA ALA A 116 7.56 -1.94 -2.14
C ALA A 116 6.62 -3.15 -2.35
N GLN A 117 5.31 -2.97 -2.16
CA GLN A 117 4.32 -4.01 -2.41
C GLN A 117 4.33 -4.48 -3.88
N TRP A 118 4.39 -3.54 -4.82
CA TRP A 118 4.49 -3.87 -6.23
C TRP A 118 5.79 -4.64 -6.57
N GLY A 119 6.93 -4.22 -6.01
CA GLY A 119 8.23 -4.85 -6.27
C GLY A 119 8.31 -6.28 -5.75
N LEU A 120 7.78 -6.55 -4.55
CA LEU A 120 7.70 -7.90 -3.98
C LEU A 120 6.86 -8.85 -4.86
N GLY A 121 5.76 -8.36 -5.44
CA GLY A 121 4.92 -9.14 -6.35
C GLY A 121 5.58 -9.49 -7.69
N GLN A 122 6.71 -8.89 -8.06
CA GLN A 122 7.46 -9.28 -9.27
C GLN A 122 8.35 -10.51 -9.05
N GLU A 123 8.74 -10.82 -7.82
CA GLU A 123 9.57 -12.00 -7.52
C GLU A 123 8.77 -13.31 -7.53
N GLU A 124 7.45 -13.24 -7.46
CA GLU A 124 6.53 -14.39 -7.42
C GLU A 124 6.00 -14.82 -8.80
N ALA A 125 6.47 -14.17 -9.89
CA ALA A 125 6.03 -14.41 -11.27
C ALA A 125 7.01 -15.23 -12.13
#